data_AF-A0A7X5IWQ6-F1
#
_entry.id   AF-A0A7X5IWQ6-F1
#
_cell.length_a   1.000
_cell.length_b   1.000
_cell.length_c   1.000
_cell.angle_alpha   90.00
_cell.angle_beta   90.00
_cell.angle_gamma   90.00
#
_symmetry.space_group_name_H-M   'P 1'
#
loop_
_entity.id
_entity.type
_entity.pdbx_description
1 polymer ?
#
loop_
_entity_poly.entity_id
_entity_poly.type
_entity_poly.pdbx_seq_one_letter_code
_entity_poly.pdbx_strand_id
1 'polypeptide(L)'
;MYQDFIAALNRKYGCTDSAQLSGIDLQHYNFGASTNARGQDAIGVFEAYGFSMEGLKILDVGCAYGGFAIEAARRGAHCYGVEISNALYEFAMLNCKDEVFHRGSCNFVRVDATSPDFLKKLPLDYFDLIIVNDVFEHVYDTVCLLRNLKQAANSQGVIYFVIPNGNDFRFVAREGHTGCCGISLLAPLLWQTLIPGRESYERSIYYRPYEYYQALFAHFGFGRIDLMNYPGYAKISAVKEDINRAYELVRLTVEEKKADFPDAYIPKFHAAWEMFQKQLEHDLEHLGASELAWKYMTNFWGGFAKRQELDLEVPVETCERTSRSDTDRYGISFLLQRKENRMSIRITNVSSREELDFAFHLMRRGESIDRSPYQKEGFYEWELTASGMYWAAIFVKKASREHKDYRILTQPLYFYT
;
A
#
# COMPACT_ATOMS: atom_id res chain seq x y z
N MET A 1 36.53 -10.78 -2.58
CA MET A 1 35.39 -10.34 -3.41
C MET A 1 34.12 -11.02 -2.94
N TYR A 2 33.43 -11.88 -3.70
CA TYR A 2 32.26 -12.61 -3.16
C TYR A 2 32.62 -13.60 -2.02
N GLN A 3 33.85 -14.10 -2.01
CA GLN A 3 34.38 -14.96 -0.95
C GLN A 3 34.43 -14.26 0.42
N ASP A 4 34.65 -12.95 0.47
CA ASP A 4 34.70 -12.21 1.75
C ASP A 4 33.29 -12.05 2.33
N PHE A 5 32.32 -11.81 1.45
CA PHE A 5 30.89 -11.81 1.79
C PHE A 5 30.46 -13.18 2.33
N ILE A 6 30.76 -14.27 1.63
CA ILE A 6 30.44 -15.63 2.08
C ILE A 6 31.17 -15.96 3.38
N ALA A 7 32.43 -15.58 3.53
CA ALA A 7 33.17 -15.77 4.78
C ALA A 7 32.55 -14.99 5.95
N ALA A 8 32.03 -13.79 5.72
CA ALA A 8 31.29 -13.04 6.74
C ALA A 8 29.95 -13.70 7.08
N LEU A 9 29.26 -14.26 6.09
CA LEU A 9 28.02 -15.00 6.29
C LEU A 9 28.27 -16.28 7.11
N ASN A 10 29.31 -17.04 6.76
CA ASN A 10 29.80 -18.19 7.53
C ASN A 10 30.05 -17.83 9.00
N ARG A 11 30.76 -16.72 9.25
CA ARG A 11 31.00 -16.23 10.62
C ARG A 11 29.71 -15.88 11.36
N LYS A 12 28.75 -15.21 10.70
CA LYS A 12 27.45 -14.85 11.29
C LYS A 12 26.69 -16.08 11.77
N TYR A 13 26.71 -17.16 10.99
CA TYR A 13 26.00 -18.41 11.30
C TYR A 13 26.86 -19.44 12.04
N GLY A 14 28.11 -19.11 12.38
CA GLY A 14 29.02 -20.02 13.08
C GLY A 14 29.31 -21.31 12.33
N CYS A 15 29.26 -21.29 10.99
CA CYS A 15 29.47 -22.46 10.13
C CYS A 15 30.68 -22.26 9.20
N THR A 16 31.23 -23.37 8.70
CA THR A 16 32.21 -23.36 7.61
C THR A 16 31.59 -23.73 6.28
N ASP A 17 30.47 -24.44 6.32
CA ASP A 17 29.69 -24.90 5.17
C ASP A 17 28.20 -24.93 5.53
N SER A 18 27.33 -24.63 4.57
CA SER A 18 25.87 -24.58 4.81
C SER A 18 25.27 -25.93 5.19
N ALA A 19 25.89 -27.06 4.85
CA ALA A 19 25.40 -28.40 5.23
C ALA A 19 25.42 -28.64 6.76
N GLN A 20 26.11 -27.78 7.52
CA GLN A 20 26.10 -27.79 8.99
C GLN A 20 24.85 -27.13 9.59
N LEU A 21 24.10 -26.37 8.79
CA LEU A 21 22.91 -25.66 9.22
C LEU A 21 21.65 -26.49 8.93
N SER A 22 20.59 -26.22 9.69
CA SER A 22 19.27 -26.81 9.45
C SER A 22 18.16 -25.82 9.79
N GLY A 23 16.93 -26.14 9.39
CA GLY A 23 15.76 -25.33 9.73
C GLY A 23 15.84 -23.88 9.24
N ILE A 24 15.49 -22.93 10.12
CA ILE A 24 15.40 -21.51 9.78
C ILE A 24 16.76 -20.87 9.52
N ASP A 25 17.81 -21.33 10.20
CA ASP A 25 19.17 -20.81 9.99
C ASP A 25 19.70 -21.16 8.61
N LEU A 26 19.48 -22.40 8.15
CA LEU A 26 19.80 -22.81 6.79
C LEU A 26 19.01 -21.99 5.76
N GLN A 27 17.71 -21.74 6.01
CA GLN A 27 16.88 -20.93 5.12
C GLN A 27 17.42 -19.49 5.01
N HIS A 28 17.73 -18.84 6.13
CA HIS A 28 18.26 -17.47 6.12
C HIS A 28 19.67 -17.40 5.54
N TYR A 29 20.52 -18.38 5.83
CA TYR A 29 21.84 -18.50 5.22
C TYR A 29 21.72 -18.62 3.70
N ASN A 30 20.91 -19.56 3.21
CA ASN A 30 20.70 -19.78 1.78
C ASN A 30 20.12 -18.53 1.09
N PHE A 31 19.22 -17.80 1.76
CA PHE A 31 18.71 -16.53 1.24
C PHE A 31 19.83 -15.49 1.03
N GLY A 32 20.75 -15.35 1.99
CA GLY A 32 21.92 -14.47 1.85
C GLY A 32 22.92 -14.97 0.79
N ALA A 33 23.28 -16.25 0.84
CA ALA A 33 24.26 -16.86 -0.06
C ALA A 33 23.77 -16.97 -1.52
N SER A 34 22.46 -16.93 -1.77
CA SER A 34 21.89 -16.94 -3.13
C SER A 34 21.61 -15.54 -3.67
N THR A 35 21.91 -14.46 -2.93
CA THR A 35 21.44 -13.11 -3.25
C THR A 35 21.80 -12.64 -4.65
N ASN A 36 23.00 -12.96 -5.15
CA ASN A 36 23.46 -12.56 -6.48
C ASN A 36 22.80 -13.41 -7.58
N ALA A 37 22.64 -14.71 -7.36
CA ALA A 37 21.92 -15.59 -8.29
C ALA A 37 20.45 -15.17 -8.45
N ARG A 38 19.75 -14.92 -7.33
CA ARG A 38 18.39 -14.36 -7.35
C ARG A 38 18.34 -12.99 -8.04
N GLY A 39 19.39 -12.18 -7.84
CA GLY A 39 19.61 -10.93 -8.57
C GLY A 39 19.56 -11.11 -10.09
N GLN A 40 20.34 -12.06 -10.59
CA GLN A 40 20.41 -12.40 -12.02
C GLN A 40 19.08 -12.92 -12.56
N ASP A 41 18.38 -13.77 -11.81
CA ASP A 41 17.09 -14.32 -12.21
C ASP A 41 16.03 -13.21 -12.37
N ALA A 42 15.94 -12.28 -11.43
CA ALA A 42 14.99 -11.17 -11.56
C ALA A 42 15.35 -10.20 -12.68
N ILE A 43 16.63 -9.99 -12.99
CA ILE A 43 16.98 -9.21 -14.18
C ILE A 43 16.43 -9.88 -15.44
N GLY A 44 16.52 -11.21 -15.55
CA GLY A 44 15.90 -11.94 -16.66
C GLY A 44 14.38 -11.72 -16.74
N VAL A 45 13.70 -11.63 -15.59
CA VAL A 45 12.29 -11.23 -15.52
C VAL A 45 12.11 -9.80 -16.03
N PHE A 46 12.89 -8.82 -15.55
CA PHE A 46 12.75 -7.43 -15.96
C PHE A 46 12.97 -7.26 -17.48
N GLU A 47 13.97 -7.95 -18.04
CA GLU A 47 14.23 -7.98 -19.49
C GLU A 47 13.06 -8.58 -20.27
N ALA A 48 12.44 -9.65 -19.78
CA ALA A 48 11.24 -10.25 -20.39
C ALA A 48 10.03 -9.29 -20.39
N TYR A 49 10.00 -8.31 -19.48
CA TYR A 49 8.99 -7.25 -19.41
C TYR A 49 9.44 -5.94 -20.09
N GLY A 50 10.55 -5.98 -20.84
CA GLY A 50 10.99 -4.89 -21.71
C GLY A 50 11.95 -3.89 -21.07
N PHE A 51 12.46 -4.15 -19.86
CA PHE A 51 13.47 -3.30 -19.23
C PHE A 51 14.87 -3.69 -19.70
N SER A 52 15.54 -2.80 -20.44
CA SER A 52 16.98 -2.92 -20.68
C SER A 52 17.73 -2.39 -19.46
N MET A 53 18.71 -3.12 -18.93
CA MET A 53 19.50 -2.65 -17.78
C MET A 53 20.46 -1.51 -18.15
N GLU A 54 20.89 -1.41 -19.41
CA GLU A 54 21.85 -0.39 -19.86
C GLU A 54 21.27 1.02 -19.63
N GLY A 55 21.91 1.79 -18.74
CA GLY A 55 21.51 3.16 -18.40
C GLY A 55 20.25 3.28 -17.54
N LEU A 56 19.58 2.16 -17.19
CA LEU A 56 18.34 2.17 -16.42
C LEU A 56 18.58 2.64 -14.99
N LYS A 57 17.73 3.53 -14.48
CA LYS A 57 17.85 4.05 -13.12
C LYS A 57 16.96 3.23 -12.19
N ILE A 58 17.60 2.46 -11.31
CA ILE A 58 16.91 1.48 -10.46
C ILE A 58 17.01 1.89 -8.99
N LEU A 59 15.90 1.80 -8.27
CA LEU A 59 15.87 1.83 -6.82
C LEU A 59 15.46 0.46 -6.29
N ASP A 60 16.33 -0.18 -5.51
CA ASP A 60 16.06 -1.44 -4.82
C ASP A 60 15.71 -1.16 -3.36
N VAL A 61 14.41 -1.22 -3.05
CA VAL A 61 13.88 -0.96 -1.70
C VAL A 61 13.99 -2.22 -0.87
N GLY A 62 14.59 -2.14 0.32
CA GLY A 62 14.85 -3.33 1.13
C GLY A 62 15.90 -4.23 0.48
N CYS A 63 16.99 -3.63 -0.02
CA CYS A 63 17.97 -4.31 -0.87
C CYS A 63 18.70 -5.47 -0.17
N ALA A 64 18.56 -5.62 1.15
CA ALA A 64 19.17 -6.67 1.96
C ALA A 64 20.67 -6.82 1.69
N TYR A 65 21.09 -7.89 1.01
CA TYR A 65 22.49 -8.19 0.68
C TYR A 65 22.97 -7.56 -0.64
N GLY A 66 22.14 -6.73 -1.29
CA GLY A 66 22.49 -5.92 -2.47
C GLY A 66 22.47 -6.63 -3.81
N GLY A 67 22.04 -7.90 -3.86
CA GLY A 67 22.17 -8.74 -5.05
C GLY A 67 21.52 -8.18 -6.32
N PHE A 68 20.27 -7.69 -6.26
CA PHE A 68 19.61 -7.11 -7.45
C PHE A 68 20.38 -5.89 -7.98
N ALA A 69 20.67 -4.93 -7.10
CA ALA A 69 21.37 -3.70 -7.46
C ALA A 69 22.77 -3.95 -8.05
N ILE A 70 23.55 -4.88 -7.46
CA ILE A 70 24.90 -5.21 -7.94
C ILE A 70 24.84 -5.85 -9.33
N GLU A 71 23.98 -6.86 -9.53
CA GLU A 71 23.89 -7.56 -10.81
C GLU A 71 23.34 -6.66 -11.92
N ALA A 72 22.40 -5.78 -11.60
CA ALA A 72 21.87 -4.82 -12.58
C ALA A 72 22.93 -3.77 -12.95
N ALA A 73 23.70 -3.28 -11.97
CA ALA A 73 24.81 -2.35 -12.22
C ALA A 73 25.92 -2.98 -13.09
N ARG A 74 26.19 -4.28 -12.93
CA ARG A 74 27.10 -5.02 -13.83
C ARG A 74 26.59 -5.04 -15.28
N ARG A 75 25.28 -5.00 -15.50
CA ARG A 75 24.64 -4.89 -16.83
C ARG A 75 24.41 -3.46 -17.30
N GLY A 76 25.02 -2.47 -16.64
CA GLY A 76 24.98 -1.07 -17.08
C GLY A 76 23.94 -0.19 -16.39
N ALA A 77 23.20 -0.70 -15.40
CA ALA A 77 22.20 0.10 -14.68
C ALA A 77 22.83 1.05 -13.64
N HIS A 78 22.12 2.11 -13.31
CA HIS A 78 22.44 3.03 -12.22
C HIS A 78 21.54 2.76 -11.03
N CYS A 79 22.05 1.99 -10.07
CA CYS A 79 21.30 1.45 -8.97
C CYS A 79 21.54 2.20 -7.66
N TYR A 80 20.45 2.43 -6.92
CA TYR A 80 20.47 2.73 -5.50
C TYR A 80 19.81 1.57 -4.75
N GLY A 81 20.47 1.03 -3.73
CA GLY A 81 19.87 0.09 -2.79
C GLY A 81 19.63 0.76 -1.44
N VAL A 82 18.43 0.61 -0.88
CA VAL A 82 18.12 1.14 0.46
C VAL A 82 17.83 0.01 1.44
N GLU A 83 18.36 0.13 2.65
CA GLU A 83 18.18 -0.86 3.70
C GLU A 83 18.12 -0.17 5.07
N ILE A 84 17.22 -0.62 5.93
CA ILE A 84 17.05 -0.06 7.28
C ILE A 84 17.97 -0.77 8.28
N SER A 85 18.18 -2.07 8.12
CA SER A 85 19.02 -2.90 8.98
C SER A 85 20.50 -2.57 8.77
N ASN A 86 21.18 -2.17 9.84
CA ASN A 86 22.62 -1.91 9.78
C ASN A 86 23.42 -3.15 9.36
N ALA A 87 23.06 -4.31 9.90
CA ALA A 87 23.76 -5.55 9.58
C ALA A 87 23.63 -5.92 8.10
N LEU A 88 22.40 -5.88 7.53
CA LEU A 88 22.20 -6.18 6.11
C LEU A 88 22.86 -5.14 5.21
N TYR A 89 22.78 -3.86 5.56
CA TYR A 89 23.49 -2.80 4.84
C TYR A 89 24.99 -3.05 4.77
N GLU A 90 25.64 -3.42 5.90
CA GLU A 90 27.06 -3.78 5.92
C GLU A 90 27.37 -5.00 5.03
N PHE A 91 26.48 -5.98 5.00
CA PHE A 91 26.60 -7.11 4.09
C PHE A 91 26.46 -6.71 2.61
N ALA A 92 25.56 -5.80 2.25
CA ALA A 92 25.45 -5.28 0.89
C ALA A 92 26.71 -4.53 0.47
N MET A 93 27.23 -3.68 1.36
CA MET A 93 28.51 -2.99 1.14
C MET A 93 29.67 -3.98 0.94
N LEU A 94 29.70 -5.07 1.72
CA LEU A 94 30.71 -6.12 1.57
C LEU A 94 30.56 -6.92 0.28
N ASN A 95 29.32 -7.23 -0.13
CA ASN A 95 29.02 -7.92 -1.38
C ASN A 95 29.43 -7.07 -2.60
N CYS A 96 29.26 -5.76 -2.51
CA CYS A 96 29.64 -4.81 -3.56
C CYS A 96 31.13 -4.43 -3.54
N LYS A 97 31.87 -4.85 -2.52
CA LYS A 97 33.25 -4.41 -2.33
C LYS A 97 34.12 -4.90 -3.49
N ASP A 98 34.88 -3.97 -4.07
CA ASP A 98 35.79 -4.19 -5.19
C ASP A 98 35.10 -4.64 -6.50
N GLU A 99 33.76 -4.52 -6.57
CA GLU A 99 33.01 -4.68 -7.82
C GLU A 99 33.35 -3.56 -8.81
N VAL A 100 33.57 -3.93 -10.07
CA VAL A 100 33.87 -2.98 -11.14
C VAL A 100 32.69 -2.92 -12.09
N PHE A 101 32.04 -1.76 -12.14
CA PHE A 101 30.94 -1.48 -13.06
C PHE A 101 31.48 -0.66 -14.24
N HIS A 102 31.39 -1.19 -15.46
CA HIS A 102 31.91 -0.49 -16.64
C HIS A 102 31.05 0.71 -17.06
N ARG A 103 29.72 0.51 -17.08
CA ARG A 103 28.75 1.51 -17.54
C ARG A 103 27.67 1.83 -16.51
N GLY A 104 27.53 0.99 -15.49
CA GLY A 104 26.59 1.16 -14.40
C GLY A 104 27.23 1.72 -13.14
N SER A 105 26.44 1.82 -12.08
CA SER A 105 26.88 2.25 -10.75
C SER A 105 25.97 1.64 -9.68
N CYS A 106 26.50 1.31 -8.51
CA CYS A 106 25.71 0.80 -7.40
C CYS A 106 26.02 1.59 -6.12
N ASN A 107 25.00 2.22 -5.54
CA ASN A 107 25.12 2.98 -4.30
C ASN A 107 24.18 2.42 -3.23
N PHE A 108 24.70 2.06 -2.06
CA PHE A 108 23.87 1.64 -0.94
C PHE A 108 23.66 2.76 0.07
N VAL A 109 22.43 2.92 0.53
CA VAL A 109 22.02 3.96 1.49
C VAL A 109 21.30 3.31 2.67
N ARG A 110 21.83 3.51 3.88
CA ARG A 110 21.13 3.10 5.10
C ARG A 110 20.06 4.12 5.48
N VAL A 111 18.78 3.76 5.33
CA VAL A 111 17.63 4.62 5.62
C VAL A 111 16.33 3.80 5.72
N ASP A 112 15.41 4.26 6.58
CA ASP A 112 14.03 3.78 6.57
C ASP A 112 13.28 4.42 5.39
N ALA A 113 12.76 3.60 4.47
CA ALA A 113 12.05 4.06 3.29
C ALA A 113 10.71 4.77 3.58
N THR A 114 10.18 4.64 4.79
CA THR A 114 9.00 5.38 5.26
C THR A 114 9.36 6.75 5.85
N SER A 115 10.63 6.98 6.19
CA SER A 115 11.06 8.20 6.88
C SER A 115 11.19 9.40 5.93
N PRO A 116 11.04 10.64 6.44
CA PRO A 116 11.30 11.85 5.65
C PRO A 116 12.77 11.98 5.18
N ASP A 117 13.71 11.33 5.86
CA ASP A 117 15.13 11.36 5.49
C ASP A 117 15.43 10.55 4.23
N PHE A 118 14.52 9.64 3.83
CA PHE A 118 14.62 8.88 2.59
C PHE A 118 14.80 9.81 1.37
N LEU A 119 13.94 10.81 1.25
CA LEU A 119 13.93 11.76 0.13
C LEU A 119 15.11 12.75 0.16
N LYS A 120 15.77 12.91 1.32
CA LYS A 120 16.96 13.76 1.44
C LYS A 120 18.22 13.04 0.95
N LYS A 121 18.22 11.71 0.96
CA LYS A 121 19.38 10.86 0.63
C LYS A 121 19.34 10.30 -0.79
N LEU A 122 18.23 10.46 -1.49
CA LEU A 122 18.00 9.91 -2.82
C LEU A 122 17.62 11.00 -3.82
N PRO A 123 17.90 10.80 -5.11
CA PRO A 123 17.40 11.68 -6.14
C PRO A 123 15.86 11.56 -6.26
N LEU A 124 15.21 12.70 -6.53
CA LEU A 124 13.77 12.79 -6.80
C LEU A 124 13.52 12.77 -8.31
N ASP A 125 12.32 12.33 -8.72
CA ASP A 125 11.90 12.26 -10.13
C ASP A 125 12.96 11.60 -11.03
N TYR A 126 13.58 10.51 -10.53
CA TYR A 126 14.80 9.95 -11.12
C TYR A 126 14.61 8.52 -11.60
N PHE A 127 13.99 7.66 -10.79
CA PHE A 127 14.01 6.22 -11.01
C PHE A 127 13.00 5.77 -12.07
N ASP A 128 13.47 4.96 -13.01
CA ASP A 128 12.68 4.31 -14.06
C ASP A 128 12.00 3.04 -13.52
N LEU A 129 12.71 2.31 -12.65
CA LEU A 129 12.23 1.07 -12.03
C LEU A 129 12.52 1.11 -10.53
N ILE A 130 11.49 0.87 -9.72
CA ILE A 130 11.58 0.69 -8.28
C ILE A 130 11.23 -0.76 -7.96
N ILE A 131 12.14 -1.47 -7.32
CA ILE A 131 11.99 -2.85 -6.89
C ILE A 131 11.54 -2.83 -5.43
N VAL A 132 10.41 -3.48 -5.14
CA VAL A 132 9.86 -3.66 -3.80
C VAL A 132 9.52 -5.14 -3.63
N ASN A 133 10.56 -5.96 -3.48
CA ASN A 133 10.47 -7.42 -3.46
C ASN A 133 10.57 -7.97 -2.03
N ASP A 134 9.50 -8.57 -1.51
CA ASP A 134 9.45 -9.11 -0.13
C ASP A 134 9.74 -8.03 0.94
N VAL A 135 9.08 -6.87 0.78
CA VAL A 135 9.24 -5.69 1.67
C VAL A 135 7.93 -5.21 2.25
N PHE A 136 6.83 -5.23 1.49
CA PHE A 136 5.56 -4.64 1.90
C PHE A 136 5.01 -5.25 3.19
N GLU A 137 5.23 -6.55 3.40
CA GLU A 137 4.89 -7.28 4.60
C GLU A 137 5.68 -6.82 5.82
N HIS A 138 6.86 -6.23 5.64
CA HIS A 138 7.68 -5.70 6.74
C HIS A 138 7.35 -4.23 7.05
N VAL A 139 6.55 -3.56 6.20
CA VAL A 139 6.27 -2.13 6.32
C VAL A 139 4.89 -1.91 6.93
N TYR A 140 4.88 -1.29 8.11
CA TYR A 140 3.64 -0.87 8.77
C TYR A 140 3.00 0.32 8.01
N ASP A 141 3.78 1.38 7.77
CA ASP A 141 3.32 2.60 7.11
C ASP A 141 3.59 2.58 5.59
N THR A 142 2.80 1.78 4.89
CA THR A 142 2.87 1.65 3.42
C THR A 142 2.44 2.93 2.70
N VAL A 143 1.67 3.80 3.36
CA VAL A 143 1.25 5.11 2.87
C VAL A 143 2.46 6.03 2.76
N CYS A 144 3.27 6.14 3.81
CA CYS A 144 4.52 6.91 3.75
C CYS A 144 5.52 6.31 2.78
N LEU A 145 5.66 4.98 2.74
CA LEU A 145 6.48 4.31 1.72
C LEU A 145 6.07 4.74 0.31
N LEU A 146 4.81 4.51 -0.09
CA LEU A 146 4.36 4.81 -1.45
C LEU A 146 4.36 6.30 -1.77
N ARG A 147 4.13 7.18 -0.78
CA ARG A 147 4.32 8.64 -0.95
C ARG A 147 5.76 8.99 -1.29
N ASN A 148 6.73 8.34 -0.64
CA ASN A 148 8.15 8.56 -0.90
C ASN A 148 8.55 7.96 -2.26
N LEU A 149 8.11 6.73 -2.58
CA LEU A 149 8.37 6.11 -3.88
C LEU A 149 7.76 6.91 -5.03
N LYS A 150 6.56 7.50 -4.84
CA LYS A 150 5.94 8.41 -5.80
C LYS A 150 6.82 9.61 -6.14
N GLN A 151 7.53 10.18 -5.16
CA GLN A 151 8.40 11.35 -5.34
C GLN A 151 9.77 10.96 -5.92
N ALA A 152 10.27 9.76 -5.62
CA ALA A 152 11.53 9.26 -6.15
C ALA A 152 11.41 8.76 -7.60
N ALA A 153 10.29 8.12 -7.94
CA ALA A 153 9.98 7.64 -9.29
C ALA A 153 9.83 8.81 -10.27
N ASN A 154 10.33 8.64 -11.49
CA ASN A 154 10.07 9.62 -12.54
C ASN A 154 8.64 9.52 -13.11
N SER A 155 8.32 10.36 -14.09
CA SER A 155 7.00 10.39 -14.77
C SER A 155 6.61 9.09 -15.48
N GLN A 156 7.56 8.22 -15.82
CA GLN A 156 7.34 6.89 -16.42
C GLN A 156 7.71 5.74 -15.47
N GLY A 157 8.02 6.06 -14.21
CA GLY A 157 8.53 5.11 -13.24
C GLY A 157 7.58 3.94 -12.99
N VAL A 158 8.13 2.75 -12.79
CA VAL A 158 7.38 1.52 -12.53
C VAL A 158 7.78 0.95 -11.18
N ILE A 159 6.82 0.47 -10.40
CA ILE A 159 7.08 -0.31 -9.19
C ILE A 159 6.91 -1.79 -9.52
N TYR A 160 8.02 -2.53 -9.51
CA TYR A 160 7.98 -3.99 -9.42
C TYR A 160 7.72 -4.40 -7.98
N PHE A 161 6.74 -5.28 -7.77
CA PHE A 161 6.41 -5.79 -6.44
C PHE A 161 6.29 -7.30 -6.42
N VAL A 162 6.71 -7.88 -5.29
CA VAL A 162 6.40 -9.25 -4.88
C VAL A 162 5.95 -9.19 -3.43
N ILE A 163 4.75 -9.68 -3.16
CA ILE A 163 4.09 -9.56 -1.86
C ILE A 163 3.57 -10.92 -1.42
N PRO A 164 3.92 -11.42 -0.22
CA PRO A 164 3.44 -12.71 0.24
C PRO A 164 1.95 -12.67 0.62
N ASN A 165 1.23 -13.74 0.26
CA ASN A 165 -0.21 -13.89 0.48
C ASN A 165 -0.48 -14.76 1.71
N GLY A 166 -0.84 -14.15 2.84
CA GLY A 166 -1.14 -14.86 4.08
C GLY A 166 -2.34 -15.83 4.02
N ASN A 167 -3.22 -15.71 3.02
CA ASN A 167 -4.37 -16.60 2.81
C ASN A 167 -4.02 -17.84 1.97
N ASP A 168 -2.84 -17.88 1.36
CA ASP A 168 -2.43 -19.05 0.59
C ASP A 168 -2.29 -20.27 1.49
N PHE A 169 -2.87 -21.40 1.05
CA PHE A 169 -2.89 -22.62 1.84
C PHE A 169 -1.51 -23.09 2.31
N ARG A 170 -0.44 -22.86 1.54
CA ARG A 170 0.92 -23.24 1.93
C ARG A 170 1.41 -22.39 3.11
N PHE A 171 1.10 -21.10 3.13
CA PHE A 171 1.47 -20.20 4.24
C PHE A 171 0.58 -20.37 5.46
N VAL A 172 -0.68 -20.74 5.28
CA VAL A 172 -1.54 -21.15 6.39
C VAL A 172 -1.01 -22.43 7.03
N ALA A 173 -0.59 -23.43 6.24
CA ALA A 173 0.00 -24.65 6.77
C ALA A 173 1.36 -24.41 7.46
N ARG A 174 2.20 -23.55 6.88
CA ARG A 174 3.52 -23.22 7.41
C ARG A 174 3.97 -21.84 6.90
N GLU A 175 3.91 -20.85 7.79
CA GLU A 175 4.22 -19.48 7.42
C GLU A 175 5.72 -19.30 7.11
N GLY A 176 6.07 -18.52 6.08
CA GLY A 176 7.41 -18.50 5.48
C GLY A 176 8.54 -17.91 6.35
N HIS A 177 8.21 -17.03 7.29
CA HIS A 177 9.17 -16.37 8.17
C HIS A 177 9.30 -17.09 9.51
N THR A 178 8.20 -17.63 9.99
CA THR A 178 8.07 -18.18 11.34
C THR A 178 8.08 -19.70 11.36
N GLY A 179 7.63 -20.32 10.27
CA GLY A 179 7.31 -21.73 10.22
C GLY A 179 6.10 -22.11 11.06
N CYS A 180 5.45 -21.15 11.72
CA CYS A 180 4.32 -21.42 12.61
C CYS A 180 3.06 -21.71 11.78
N CYS A 181 2.42 -22.84 12.06
CA CYS A 181 1.17 -23.23 11.41
C CYS A 181 0.04 -22.31 11.86
N GLY A 182 -0.74 -21.81 10.90
CA GLY A 182 -1.91 -20.97 11.11
C GLY A 182 -1.63 -19.49 11.37
N ILE A 183 -0.37 -19.10 11.61
CA ILE A 183 -0.08 -17.76 12.14
C ILE A 183 -0.39 -16.65 11.12
N SER A 184 -0.31 -16.98 9.83
CA SER A 184 -0.64 -16.07 8.73
C SER A 184 -2.08 -15.55 8.79
N LEU A 185 -2.99 -16.27 9.45
CA LEU A 185 -4.39 -15.88 9.64
C LEU A 185 -4.59 -14.93 10.83
N LEU A 186 -3.62 -14.84 11.74
CA LEU A 186 -3.73 -14.02 12.94
C LEU A 186 -3.30 -12.58 12.66
N ALA A 187 -3.89 -11.64 13.40
CA ALA A 187 -3.52 -10.24 13.34
C ALA A 187 -2.00 -10.06 13.61
N PRO A 188 -1.27 -9.35 12.73
CA PRO A 188 0.18 -9.10 12.82
C PRO A 188 0.71 -8.70 14.19
N LEU A 189 -0.02 -7.83 14.89
CA LEU A 189 0.38 -7.29 16.19
C LEU A 189 0.44 -8.35 17.30
N LEU A 190 -0.22 -9.49 17.11
CA LEU A 190 -0.24 -10.57 18.10
C LEU A 190 1.00 -11.47 17.97
N TRP A 191 1.67 -11.51 16.83
CA TRP A 191 2.70 -12.50 16.53
C TRP A 191 3.87 -12.45 17.52
N GLN A 192 4.32 -11.25 17.89
CA GLN A 192 5.41 -11.06 18.85
C GLN A 192 5.09 -11.64 20.24
N THR A 193 3.82 -11.61 20.63
CA THR A 193 3.36 -12.13 21.94
C THR A 193 3.01 -13.61 21.91
N LEU A 194 2.85 -14.19 20.72
CA LEU A 194 2.33 -15.54 20.53
C LEU A 194 3.38 -16.57 20.15
N ILE A 195 4.58 -16.15 19.76
CA ILE A 195 5.68 -17.07 19.41
C ILE A 195 6.80 -16.94 20.46
N PRO A 196 6.92 -17.92 21.40
CA PRO A 196 7.98 -17.93 22.41
C PRO A 196 9.38 -17.91 21.79
N GLY A 197 10.33 -17.20 22.42
CA GLY A 197 11.73 -17.15 21.97
C GLY A 197 12.00 -16.25 20.76
N ARG A 198 10.99 -15.52 20.28
CA ARG A 198 11.10 -14.55 19.18
C ARG A 198 10.95 -13.09 19.63
N GLU A 199 11.25 -12.81 20.89
CA GLU A 199 11.29 -11.44 21.45
C GLU A 199 12.26 -10.52 20.68
N SER A 200 13.23 -11.10 19.98
CA SER A 200 14.22 -10.43 19.11
C SER A 200 13.89 -10.49 17.62
N TYR A 201 12.70 -10.95 17.20
CA TYR A 201 12.37 -10.99 15.77
C TYR A 201 12.22 -9.55 15.26
N GLU A 202 13.30 -9.03 14.67
CA GLU A 202 13.44 -7.64 14.20
C GLU A 202 12.43 -7.24 13.11
N ARG A 203 11.56 -8.17 12.66
CA ARG A 203 10.67 -7.97 11.53
C ARG A 203 9.24 -8.34 11.87
N SER A 204 8.42 -7.32 12.12
CA SER A 204 6.96 -7.47 12.11
C SER A 204 6.49 -7.87 10.72
N ILE A 205 5.53 -8.79 10.63
CA ILE A 205 4.92 -9.23 9.36
C ILE A 205 3.47 -8.78 9.32
N TYR A 206 3.11 -7.97 8.34
CA TYR A 206 1.80 -7.39 8.13
C TYR A 206 1.16 -7.99 6.88
N TYR A 207 0.57 -9.19 7.00
CA TYR A 207 -0.27 -9.72 5.94
C TYR A 207 -1.50 -8.84 5.75
N ARG A 208 -1.77 -8.51 4.48
CA ARG A 208 -2.90 -7.69 4.04
C ARG A 208 -3.46 -8.30 2.75
N PRO A 209 -4.77 -8.15 2.48
CA PRO A 209 -5.36 -8.63 1.23
C PRO A 209 -4.79 -7.89 0.02
N TYR A 210 -4.81 -8.50 -1.17
CA TYR A 210 -4.25 -7.90 -2.38
C TYR A 210 -4.90 -6.55 -2.73
N GLU A 211 -6.22 -6.44 -2.52
CA GLU A 211 -7.03 -5.27 -2.81
C GLU A 211 -6.57 -4.03 -2.04
N TYR A 212 -5.98 -4.22 -0.85
CA TYR A 212 -5.33 -3.14 -0.10
C TYR A 212 -4.18 -2.52 -0.89
N TYR A 213 -3.31 -3.35 -1.47
CA TYR A 213 -2.17 -2.89 -2.25
C TYR A 213 -2.62 -2.28 -3.57
N GLN A 214 -3.59 -2.89 -4.25
CA GLN A 214 -4.18 -2.33 -5.48
C GLN A 214 -4.74 -0.93 -5.26
N ALA A 215 -5.51 -0.73 -4.18
CA ALA A 215 -6.08 0.58 -3.84
C ALA A 215 -4.99 1.62 -3.54
N LEU A 216 -3.93 1.24 -2.81
CA LEU A 216 -2.82 2.14 -2.51
C LEU A 216 -1.98 2.47 -3.75
N PHE A 217 -1.64 1.49 -4.59
CA PHE A 217 -0.95 1.74 -5.85
C PHE A 217 -1.74 2.73 -6.69
N ALA A 218 -3.05 2.51 -6.87
CA ALA A 218 -3.93 3.44 -7.57
C ALA A 218 -3.86 4.84 -6.95
N HIS A 219 -4.08 4.98 -5.63
CA HIS A 219 -4.06 6.27 -4.93
C HIS A 219 -2.75 7.05 -5.13
N PHE A 220 -1.60 6.37 -5.19
CA PHE A 220 -0.30 7.00 -5.40
C PHE A 220 0.09 7.18 -6.88
N GLY A 221 -0.84 6.92 -7.80
CA GLY A 221 -0.67 7.12 -9.24
C GLY A 221 0.03 5.97 -9.95
N PHE A 222 -0.01 4.76 -9.39
CA PHE A 222 0.54 3.52 -9.96
C PHE A 222 -0.57 2.49 -10.26
N GLY A 223 -1.78 2.94 -10.63
CA GLY A 223 -2.97 2.09 -10.72
C GLY A 223 -3.03 1.14 -11.93
N ARG A 224 -2.16 1.31 -12.93
CA ARG A 224 -2.05 0.36 -14.05
C ARG A 224 -1.14 -0.80 -13.64
N ILE A 225 -1.72 -1.91 -13.24
CA ILE A 225 -0.97 -3.07 -12.75
C ILE A 225 -0.92 -4.18 -13.79
N ASP A 226 0.28 -4.55 -14.23
CA ASP A 226 0.53 -5.73 -15.05
C ASP A 226 0.96 -6.89 -14.14
N LEU A 227 0.05 -7.85 -13.92
CA LEU A 227 0.30 -9.02 -13.06
C LEU A 227 1.13 -10.07 -13.79
N MET A 228 2.13 -10.64 -13.10
CA MET A 228 3.04 -11.62 -13.68
C MET A 228 2.58 -13.06 -13.50
N ASN A 229 1.83 -13.33 -12.44
CA ASN A 229 1.48 -14.67 -12.01
C ASN A 229 0.00 -14.80 -11.66
N TYR A 230 -0.84 -13.99 -12.30
CA TYR A 230 -2.29 -14.12 -12.16
C TYR A 230 -2.74 -15.48 -12.75
N PRO A 231 -3.38 -16.35 -11.97
CA PRO A 231 -3.64 -17.71 -12.38
C PRO A 231 -4.73 -17.78 -13.44
N GLY A 232 -4.50 -18.57 -14.49
CA GLY A 232 -5.49 -18.89 -15.51
C GLY A 232 -6.19 -20.21 -15.24
N TYR A 233 -7.52 -20.21 -15.19
CA TYR A 233 -8.32 -21.44 -15.05
C TYR A 233 -9.38 -21.54 -16.15
N ALA A 234 -9.45 -22.71 -16.80
CA ALA A 234 -10.41 -22.95 -17.88
C ALA A 234 -11.85 -23.15 -17.38
N LYS A 235 -12.03 -23.69 -16.16
CA LYS A 235 -13.35 -23.98 -15.56
C LYS A 235 -13.32 -23.74 -14.06
N ILE A 236 -14.41 -23.19 -13.53
CA ILE A 236 -14.57 -22.95 -12.09
C ILE A 236 -14.63 -24.26 -11.27
N SER A 237 -15.13 -25.35 -11.84
CA SER A 237 -15.18 -26.65 -11.14
C SER A 237 -13.78 -27.17 -10.79
N ALA A 238 -12.82 -27.02 -11.69
CA ALA A 238 -11.45 -27.50 -11.49
C ALA A 238 -10.76 -26.77 -10.33
N VAL A 239 -10.86 -25.43 -10.28
CA VAL A 239 -10.26 -24.67 -9.17
C VAL A 239 -10.96 -24.98 -7.84
N LYS A 240 -12.28 -25.19 -7.82
CA LYS A 240 -13.00 -25.56 -6.60
C LYS A 240 -12.53 -26.91 -6.06
N GLU A 241 -12.32 -27.90 -6.93
CA GLU A 241 -11.75 -29.19 -6.55
C GLU A 241 -10.33 -29.07 -5.98
N ASP A 242 -9.49 -28.26 -6.60
CA ASP A 242 -8.11 -28.02 -6.13
C ASP A 242 -8.09 -27.27 -4.79
N ILE A 243 -8.94 -26.26 -4.63
CA ILE A 243 -9.11 -25.53 -3.37
C ILE A 243 -9.60 -26.45 -2.27
N ASN A 244 -10.64 -27.25 -2.50
CA ASN A 244 -11.16 -28.18 -1.50
C ASN A 244 -10.09 -29.18 -1.07
N ARG A 245 -9.29 -29.68 -2.01
CA ARG A 245 -8.17 -30.58 -1.73
C ARG A 245 -7.07 -29.90 -0.93
N ALA A 246 -6.65 -28.70 -1.34
CA ALA A 246 -5.62 -27.95 -0.65
C ALA A 246 -6.06 -27.56 0.77
N TYR A 247 -7.29 -27.08 0.92
CA TYR A 247 -7.91 -26.78 2.20
C TYR A 247 -7.93 -28.00 3.13
N GLU A 248 -8.31 -29.18 2.64
CA GLU A 248 -8.33 -30.41 3.44
C GLU A 248 -6.92 -30.80 3.91
N LEU A 249 -5.89 -30.63 3.07
CA LEU A 249 -4.49 -30.84 3.48
C LEU A 249 -4.06 -29.87 4.58
N VAL A 250 -4.45 -28.59 4.49
CA VAL A 250 -4.17 -27.61 5.56
C VAL A 250 -4.92 -27.97 6.83
N ARG A 251 -6.19 -28.39 6.73
CA ARG A 251 -7.01 -28.82 7.88
C ARG A 251 -6.35 -29.97 8.63
N LEU A 252 -5.85 -30.98 7.90
CA LEU A 252 -5.11 -32.10 8.49
C LEU A 252 -3.79 -31.64 9.13
N THR A 253 -3.06 -30.74 8.46
CA THR A 253 -1.81 -30.17 9.00
C THR A 253 -2.05 -29.41 10.30
N VAL A 254 -3.12 -28.62 10.36
CA VAL A 254 -3.53 -27.89 11.57
C VAL A 254 -3.85 -28.86 12.69
N GLU A 255 -4.61 -29.92 12.42
CA GLU A 255 -4.98 -30.92 13.44
C GLU A 255 -3.73 -31.64 13.98
N GLU A 256 -2.78 -32.01 13.11
CA GLU A 256 -1.50 -32.61 13.51
C GLU A 256 -0.69 -31.67 14.42
N LYS A 257 -0.61 -30.38 14.06
CA LYS A 257 0.22 -29.39 14.77
C LYS A 257 -0.45 -28.76 15.99
N LYS A 258 -1.73 -29.02 16.21
CA LYS A 258 -2.50 -28.39 17.29
C LYS A 258 -1.91 -28.61 18.68
N ALA A 259 -1.31 -29.78 18.91
CA ALA A 259 -0.66 -30.11 20.18
C ALA A 259 0.63 -29.30 20.44
N ASP A 260 1.25 -28.74 19.40
CA ASP A 260 2.47 -27.93 19.49
C ASP A 260 2.17 -26.44 19.72
N PHE A 261 0.88 -26.05 19.72
CA PHE A 261 0.49 -24.65 19.84
C PHE A 261 0.62 -24.14 21.29
N PRO A 262 1.21 -22.95 21.50
CA PRO A 262 1.17 -22.31 22.82
C PRO A 262 -0.27 -22.09 23.30
N ASP A 263 -0.53 -22.22 24.61
CA ASP A 263 -1.90 -22.09 25.16
C ASP A 263 -2.57 -20.76 24.78
N ALA A 264 -1.80 -19.66 24.78
CA ALA A 264 -2.29 -18.33 24.39
C ALA A 264 -2.64 -18.22 22.89
N TYR A 265 -2.06 -19.08 22.05
CA TYR A 265 -2.26 -19.11 20.60
C TYR A 265 -3.59 -19.76 20.22
N ILE A 266 -3.94 -20.87 20.87
CA ILE A 266 -5.11 -21.71 20.55
C ILE A 266 -6.42 -20.92 20.38
N PRO A 267 -6.88 -20.09 21.34
CA PRO A 267 -8.15 -19.37 21.20
C PRO A 267 -8.11 -18.31 20.09
N LYS A 268 -6.95 -17.68 19.85
CA LYS A 268 -6.77 -16.70 18.78
C LYS A 268 -6.80 -17.36 17.41
N PHE A 269 -6.11 -18.49 17.29
CA PHE A 269 -6.11 -19.30 16.08
C PHE A 269 -7.52 -19.82 15.76
N HIS A 270 -8.25 -20.37 16.73
CA HIS A 270 -9.61 -20.87 16.50
C HIS A 270 -10.54 -19.80 15.92
N ALA A 271 -10.53 -18.58 16.48
CA ALA A 271 -11.32 -17.48 15.96
C ALA A 271 -10.90 -17.07 14.54
N ALA A 272 -9.60 -16.98 14.28
CA ALA A 272 -9.07 -16.64 12.95
C ALA A 272 -9.38 -17.72 11.91
N TRP A 273 -9.29 -19.00 12.30
CA TRP A 273 -9.61 -20.15 11.46
C TRP A 273 -11.10 -20.18 11.09
N GLU A 274 -12.00 -19.95 12.05
CA GLU A 274 -13.44 -19.88 11.79
C GLU A 274 -13.77 -18.74 10.81
N MET A 275 -13.13 -17.58 10.95
CA MET A 275 -13.29 -16.47 10.01
C MET A 275 -12.78 -16.83 8.61
N PHE A 276 -11.62 -17.47 8.52
CA PHE A 276 -11.05 -17.94 7.26
C PHE A 276 -11.96 -18.94 6.56
N GLN A 277 -12.54 -19.89 7.30
CA GLN A 277 -13.50 -20.87 6.77
C GLN A 277 -14.75 -20.21 6.20
N LYS A 278 -15.38 -19.31 6.96
CA LYS A 278 -16.58 -18.57 6.50
C LYS A 278 -16.29 -17.74 5.27
N GLN A 279 -15.12 -17.09 5.21
CA GLN A 279 -14.72 -16.33 4.04
C GLN A 279 -14.49 -17.24 2.83
N LEU A 280 -13.84 -18.38 3.01
CA LEU A 280 -13.61 -19.34 1.94
C LEU A 280 -14.92 -19.91 1.38
N GLU A 281 -15.87 -20.26 2.25
CA GLU A 281 -17.20 -20.73 1.84
C GLU A 281 -17.93 -19.66 1.01
N HIS A 282 -17.95 -18.41 1.49
CA HIS A 282 -18.52 -17.29 0.75
C HIS A 282 -17.84 -17.09 -0.61
N ASP A 283 -16.52 -17.10 -0.64
CA ASP A 283 -15.76 -16.88 -1.87
C ASP A 283 -15.97 -18.01 -2.89
N LEU A 284 -16.08 -19.25 -2.42
CA LEU A 284 -16.42 -20.39 -3.28
C LEU A 284 -17.77 -20.21 -3.97
N GLU A 285 -18.71 -19.49 -3.37
CA GLU A 285 -20.03 -19.21 -3.97
C GLU A 285 -20.01 -18.02 -4.94
N HIS A 286 -19.14 -17.03 -4.70
CA HIS A 286 -19.25 -15.71 -5.35
C HIS A 286 -18.09 -15.31 -6.25
N LEU A 287 -16.88 -15.86 -6.08
CA LEU A 287 -15.71 -15.48 -6.86
C LEU A 287 -15.55 -16.32 -8.13
N GLY A 288 -14.97 -15.71 -9.16
CA GLY A 288 -14.53 -16.36 -10.38
C GLY A 288 -13.34 -17.30 -10.14
N ALA A 289 -13.04 -18.13 -11.13
CA ALA A 289 -12.05 -19.18 -10.98
C ALA A 289 -10.64 -18.65 -10.69
N SER A 290 -10.21 -17.64 -11.44
CA SER A 290 -8.91 -17.00 -11.25
C SER A 290 -8.83 -16.20 -9.96
N GLU A 291 -9.92 -15.56 -9.53
CA GLU A 291 -9.98 -14.80 -8.28
C GLU A 291 -9.81 -15.72 -7.06
N LEU A 292 -10.47 -16.88 -7.09
CA LEU A 292 -10.32 -17.93 -6.09
C LEU A 292 -8.86 -18.39 -5.95
N ALA A 293 -8.21 -18.73 -7.07
CA ALA A 293 -6.82 -19.16 -7.05
C ALA A 293 -5.85 -18.02 -6.69
N TRP A 294 -6.17 -16.78 -7.10
CA TRP A 294 -5.40 -15.60 -6.73
C TRP A 294 -5.40 -15.37 -5.22
N LYS A 295 -6.55 -15.62 -4.57
CA LYS A 295 -6.72 -15.42 -3.14
C LYS A 295 -6.17 -16.56 -2.28
N TYR A 296 -6.29 -17.81 -2.71
CA TYR A 296 -6.00 -18.98 -1.86
C TYR A 296 -4.88 -19.91 -2.34
N MET A 297 -4.44 -19.79 -3.59
CA MET A 297 -3.46 -20.70 -4.22
C MET A 297 -2.26 -19.98 -4.85
N THR A 298 -2.17 -18.66 -4.67
CA THR A 298 -1.04 -17.84 -5.12
C THR A 298 -0.30 -17.36 -3.88
N ASN A 299 0.86 -17.94 -3.59
CA ASN A 299 1.63 -17.66 -2.36
C ASN A 299 2.31 -16.29 -2.38
N PHE A 300 2.69 -15.79 -3.55
CA PHE A 300 3.21 -14.44 -3.70
C PHE A 300 2.49 -13.76 -4.84
N TRP A 301 2.01 -12.54 -4.66
CA TRP A 301 1.50 -11.71 -5.73
C TRP A 301 2.65 -10.94 -6.37
N GLY A 302 2.87 -11.14 -7.66
CA GLY A 302 3.94 -10.49 -8.42
C GLY A 302 3.40 -9.63 -9.55
N GLY A 303 3.95 -8.43 -9.73
CA GLY A 303 3.51 -7.54 -10.79
C GLY A 303 4.32 -6.26 -10.95
N PHE A 304 3.91 -5.48 -11.95
CA PHE A 304 4.44 -4.15 -12.25
C PHE A 304 3.33 -3.12 -12.14
N ALA A 305 3.38 -2.26 -11.13
CA ALA A 305 2.49 -1.13 -10.95
C ALA A 305 3.07 0.10 -11.66
N LYS A 306 2.43 0.50 -12.75
CA LYS A 306 2.88 1.57 -13.67
C LYS A 306 2.14 2.86 -13.41
N ARG A 307 2.80 3.98 -13.72
CA ARG A 307 2.19 5.31 -13.70
C ARG A 307 0.85 5.31 -14.43
N GLN A 308 -0.17 5.80 -13.74
CA GLN A 308 -1.49 6.08 -14.28
C GLN A 308 -1.86 7.49 -13.83
N GLU A 309 -2.24 8.35 -14.78
CA GLU A 309 -2.82 9.64 -14.42
C GLU A 309 -4.05 9.38 -13.55
N LEU A 310 -4.04 9.98 -12.37
CA LEU A 310 -5.20 10.01 -11.51
C LEU A 310 -6.19 10.97 -12.16
N ASP A 311 -7.09 10.44 -13.00
CA ASP A 311 -8.38 11.06 -13.31
C ASP A 311 -9.26 10.98 -12.05
N LEU A 312 -8.76 11.53 -10.94
CA LEU A 312 -9.61 11.92 -9.85
C LEU A 312 -10.26 13.22 -10.31
N GLU A 313 -11.35 13.10 -11.07
CA GLU A 313 -12.44 14.06 -10.90
C GLU A 313 -12.79 14.01 -9.41
N VAL A 314 -12.14 14.87 -8.61
CA VAL A 314 -12.47 15.04 -7.20
C VAL A 314 -13.98 15.26 -7.19
N PRO A 315 -14.76 14.42 -6.50
CA PRO A 315 -16.20 14.51 -6.57
C PRO A 315 -16.63 15.93 -6.20
N VAL A 316 -17.25 16.59 -7.17
CA VAL A 316 -17.96 17.85 -6.95
C VAL A 316 -19.20 17.48 -6.14
N GLU A 317 -19.09 17.53 -4.82
CA GLU A 317 -20.21 17.18 -3.93
C GLU A 317 -21.36 18.17 -4.14
N THR A 318 -22.43 17.71 -4.79
CA THR A 318 -23.63 18.52 -5.02
C THR A 318 -24.62 18.27 -3.88
N CYS A 319 -24.84 19.26 -3.02
CA CYS A 319 -25.85 19.17 -1.96
C CYS A 319 -27.11 19.95 -2.37
N GLU A 320 -28.17 19.25 -2.76
CA GLU A 320 -29.48 19.86 -3.03
C GLU A 320 -30.33 19.88 -1.76
N ARG A 321 -30.81 21.07 -1.35
CA ARG A 321 -31.79 21.21 -0.24
C ARG A 321 -32.84 22.26 -0.57
N THR A 322 -34.11 21.87 -0.53
CA THR A 322 -35.26 22.77 -0.68
C THR A 322 -35.76 23.26 0.68
N SER A 323 -36.04 24.57 0.80
CA SER A 323 -36.70 25.15 1.97
C SER A 323 -38.20 24.83 1.93
N ARG A 324 -38.76 24.25 3.00
CA ARG A 324 -40.21 24.23 3.25
C ARG A 324 -40.49 25.12 4.45
N SER A 325 -40.90 26.37 4.21
CA SER A 325 -41.58 27.20 5.21
C SER A 325 -43.06 27.31 4.81
N ASP A 326 -43.95 27.30 5.80
CA ASP A 326 -45.39 27.13 5.59
C ASP A 326 -46.12 28.40 5.10
N THR A 327 -45.41 29.52 4.88
CA THR A 327 -46.04 30.80 4.51
C THR A 327 -45.45 31.51 3.29
N ASP A 328 -44.27 31.10 2.79
CA ASP A 328 -43.65 31.66 1.58
C ASP A 328 -42.96 30.53 0.78
N ARG A 329 -43.44 30.22 -0.44
CA ARG A 329 -42.86 29.16 -1.28
C ARG A 329 -41.80 29.74 -2.21
N TYR A 330 -40.52 29.63 -1.84
CA TYR A 330 -39.42 29.70 -2.78
C TYR A 330 -38.39 28.61 -2.53
N GLY A 331 -37.92 27.97 -3.62
CA GLY A 331 -36.90 26.94 -3.59
C GLY A 331 -35.55 27.50 -4.01
N ILE A 332 -34.48 27.10 -3.32
CA ILE A 332 -33.11 27.50 -3.66
C ILE A 332 -32.31 26.22 -3.86
N SER A 333 -31.72 26.07 -5.03
CA SER A 333 -30.74 25.01 -5.30
C SER A 333 -29.35 25.63 -5.30
N PHE A 334 -28.36 24.91 -4.78
CA PHE A 334 -27.00 25.39 -4.68
C PHE A 334 -25.99 24.25 -4.86
N LEU A 335 -24.74 24.63 -5.11
CA LEU A 335 -23.58 23.76 -5.20
C LEU A 335 -22.52 24.27 -4.22
N LEU A 336 -22.04 23.42 -3.32
CA LEU A 336 -20.87 23.69 -2.49
C LEU A 336 -19.75 22.78 -2.98
N GLN A 337 -18.62 23.35 -3.39
CA GLN A 337 -17.52 22.58 -3.98
C GLN A 337 -16.18 23.00 -3.39
N ARG A 338 -15.24 22.04 -3.33
CA ARG A 338 -13.87 22.27 -2.89
C ARG A 338 -12.89 21.91 -3.99
N LYS A 339 -12.03 22.86 -4.36
CA LYS A 339 -10.88 22.64 -5.23
C LYS A 339 -9.62 23.08 -4.51
N GLU A 340 -8.70 22.14 -4.29
CA GLU A 340 -7.45 22.40 -3.55
C GLU A 340 -7.72 23.03 -2.16
N ASN A 341 -7.19 24.23 -1.91
CA ASN A 341 -7.39 25.01 -0.70
C ASN A 341 -8.54 26.03 -0.81
N ARG A 342 -9.38 25.97 -1.85
CA ARG A 342 -10.51 26.89 -2.03
C ARG A 342 -11.84 26.18 -1.90
N MET A 343 -12.75 26.79 -1.17
CA MET A 343 -14.14 26.36 -1.01
C MET A 343 -15.04 27.39 -1.67
N SER A 344 -15.99 26.98 -2.51
CA SER A 344 -16.95 27.90 -3.11
C SER A 344 -18.38 27.39 -3.02
N ILE A 345 -19.31 28.32 -2.85
CA ILE A 345 -20.75 28.05 -2.89
C ILE A 345 -21.38 28.85 -4.03
N ARG A 346 -22.28 28.21 -4.77
CA ARG A 346 -23.03 28.82 -5.87
C ARG A 346 -24.50 28.47 -5.78
N ILE A 347 -25.38 29.47 -5.79
CA ILE A 347 -26.81 29.31 -6.03
C ILE A 347 -27.01 29.01 -7.51
N THR A 348 -27.60 27.85 -7.80
CA THR A 348 -27.80 27.36 -9.17
C THR A 348 -29.22 27.61 -9.66
N ASN A 349 -30.20 27.67 -8.76
CA ASN A 349 -31.58 27.96 -9.10
C ASN A 349 -32.29 28.66 -7.94
N VAL A 350 -33.19 29.58 -8.26
CA VAL A 350 -34.06 30.29 -7.32
C VAL A 350 -35.47 30.28 -7.89
N SER A 351 -36.40 29.56 -7.25
CA SER A 351 -37.82 29.57 -7.61
C SER A 351 -38.59 30.58 -6.76
N SER A 352 -38.31 31.87 -6.98
CA SER A 352 -38.98 33.00 -6.32
C SER A 352 -39.49 33.99 -7.38
N ARG A 353 -40.60 34.68 -7.10
CA ARG A 353 -41.09 35.83 -7.91
C ARG A 353 -40.47 37.16 -7.47
N GLU A 354 -39.80 37.19 -6.32
CA GLU A 354 -39.16 38.37 -5.73
C GLU A 354 -37.64 38.23 -5.80
N GLU A 355 -36.94 39.36 -5.94
CA GLU A 355 -35.48 39.42 -5.83
C GLU A 355 -35.02 39.08 -4.41
N LEU A 356 -33.99 38.24 -4.32
CA LEU A 356 -33.40 37.77 -3.07
C LEU A 356 -31.93 38.21 -3.00
N ASP A 357 -31.52 38.62 -1.80
CA ASP A 357 -30.13 38.80 -1.42
C ASP A 357 -29.66 37.60 -0.58
N PHE A 358 -28.40 37.22 -0.77
CA PHE A 358 -27.75 36.10 -0.09
C PHE A 358 -26.58 36.59 0.75
N ALA A 359 -26.40 36.00 1.92
CA ALA A 359 -25.14 36.06 2.65
C ALA A 359 -24.68 34.65 2.98
N PHE A 360 -23.37 34.42 2.93
CA PHE A 360 -22.76 33.11 3.10
C PHE A 360 -21.88 33.12 4.33
N HIS A 361 -21.89 32.03 5.09
CA HIS A 361 -21.12 31.93 6.33
C HIS A 361 -20.42 30.58 6.38
N LEU A 362 -19.10 30.59 6.28
CA LEU A 362 -18.28 29.40 6.44
C LEU A 362 -17.97 29.18 7.93
N MET A 363 -18.16 27.95 8.36
CA MET A 363 -17.95 27.54 9.75
C MET A 363 -17.16 26.23 9.79
N ARG A 364 -16.43 26.06 10.88
CA ARG A 364 -15.81 24.81 11.33
C ARG A 364 -16.35 24.50 12.72
N ARG A 365 -16.20 23.27 13.21
CA ARG A 365 -16.70 22.88 14.54
C ARG A 365 -16.20 23.83 15.64
N GLY A 366 -17.14 24.57 16.23
CA GLY A 366 -16.86 25.53 17.32
C GLY A 366 -16.30 26.88 16.85
N GLU A 367 -16.23 27.14 15.54
CA GLU A 367 -15.54 28.30 14.99
C GLU A 367 -16.29 28.91 13.78
N SER A 368 -16.45 30.23 13.81
CA SER A 368 -16.90 31.01 12.66
C SER A 368 -15.68 31.45 11.87
N ILE A 369 -15.55 31.01 10.61
CA ILE A 369 -14.38 31.31 9.79
C ILE A 369 -14.54 32.66 9.10
N ASP A 370 -15.58 32.78 8.27
CA ASP A 370 -15.84 34.00 7.51
C ASP A 370 -17.33 34.12 7.18
N ARG A 371 -17.82 35.35 7.14
CA ARG A 371 -19.21 35.65 6.78
C ARG A 371 -19.25 36.80 5.78
N SER A 372 -19.81 36.53 4.60
CA SER A 372 -20.04 37.54 3.59
C SER A 372 -21.11 38.55 4.02
N PRO A 373 -21.07 39.79 3.49
CA PRO A 373 -22.24 40.67 3.51
C PRO A 373 -23.37 40.09 2.66
N TYR A 374 -24.58 40.68 2.79
CA TYR A 374 -25.67 40.38 1.87
C TYR A 374 -25.36 40.94 0.48
N GLN A 375 -25.60 40.13 -0.54
CA GLN A 375 -25.28 40.41 -1.94
C GLN A 375 -26.29 39.74 -2.87
N LYS A 376 -26.52 40.33 -4.04
CA LYS A 376 -27.36 39.72 -5.09
C LYS A 376 -26.69 38.54 -5.77
N GLU A 377 -25.36 38.54 -5.80
CA GLU A 377 -24.59 37.46 -6.42
C GLU A 377 -24.74 36.18 -5.61
N GLY A 378 -25.29 35.14 -6.24
CA GLY A 378 -25.43 33.82 -5.66
C GLY A 378 -24.11 33.05 -5.63
N PHE A 379 -22.97 33.69 -5.38
CA PHE A 379 -21.67 33.02 -5.38
C PHE A 379 -20.77 33.63 -4.30
N TYR A 380 -20.05 32.77 -3.58
CA TYR A 380 -19.01 33.21 -2.66
C TYR A 380 -17.93 32.15 -2.53
N GLU A 381 -16.70 32.57 -2.28
CA GLU A 381 -15.54 31.70 -2.20
C GLU A 381 -14.67 32.06 -0.99
N TRP A 382 -14.08 31.04 -0.39
CA TRP A 382 -13.19 31.12 0.75
C TRP A 382 -11.88 30.42 0.44
N GLU A 383 -10.80 30.94 1.01
CA GLU A 383 -9.51 30.25 1.09
C GLU A 383 -9.42 29.53 2.45
N LEU A 384 -9.03 28.26 2.42
CA LEU A 384 -8.94 27.40 3.60
C LEU A 384 -7.50 27.30 4.07
N THR A 385 -7.27 27.60 5.35
CA THR A 385 -5.93 27.66 5.93
C THR A 385 -5.62 26.51 6.88
N ALA A 386 -6.60 25.67 7.21
CA ALA A 386 -6.43 24.58 8.17
C ALA A 386 -7.31 23.38 7.85
N SER A 387 -6.82 22.16 8.10
CA SER A 387 -7.61 20.94 7.96
C SER A 387 -8.87 20.97 8.83
N GLY A 388 -9.97 20.37 8.36
CA GLY A 388 -11.20 20.25 9.14
C GLY A 388 -12.47 19.97 8.34
N MET A 389 -13.55 19.73 9.07
CA MET A 389 -14.93 19.67 8.56
C MET A 389 -15.48 21.09 8.44
N TYR A 390 -15.79 21.52 7.22
CA TYR A 390 -16.35 22.83 6.93
C TYR A 390 -17.79 22.71 6.48
N TRP A 391 -18.67 23.57 6.99
CA TRP A 391 -20.02 23.73 6.44
C TRP A 391 -20.31 25.20 6.22
N ALA A 392 -21.10 25.48 5.19
CA ALA A 392 -21.59 26.82 4.92
C ALA A 392 -23.05 26.97 5.38
N ALA A 393 -23.41 28.19 5.77
CA ALA A 393 -24.80 28.61 5.86
C ALA A 393 -25.12 29.62 4.77
N ILE A 394 -26.24 29.44 4.10
CA ILE A 394 -26.83 30.44 3.20
C ILE A 394 -27.91 31.17 3.98
N PHE A 395 -27.74 32.46 4.16
CA PHE A 395 -28.74 33.36 4.69
C PHE A 395 -29.45 34.05 3.54
N VAL A 396 -30.77 34.04 3.56
CA VAL A 396 -31.60 34.58 2.48
C VAL A 396 -32.44 35.73 3.01
N LYS A 397 -32.51 36.82 2.24
CA LYS A 397 -33.30 38.00 2.56
C LYS A 397 -34.05 38.47 1.31
N LYS A 398 -35.34 38.81 1.46
CA LYS A 398 -36.11 39.50 0.41
C LYS A 398 -35.62 40.94 0.29
N ALA A 399 -35.32 41.41 -0.92
CA ALA A 399 -34.79 42.76 -1.14
C ALA A 399 -35.73 43.87 -0.62
N SER A 400 -37.03 43.59 -0.52
CA SER A 400 -38.08 44.53 -0.10
C SER A 400 -38.40 44.55 1.40
N ARG A 401 -37.81 43.67 2.22
CA ARG A 401 -38.13 43.54 3.66
C ARG A 401 -36.90 43.73 4.55
N GLU A 402 -37.08 44.28 5.75
CA GLU A 402 -35.99 44.51 6.70
C GLU A 402 -35.56 43.24 7.48
N HIS A 403 -36.41 42.21 7.57
CA HIS A 403 -36.15 41.01 8.37
C HIS A 403 -35.41 39.89 7.60
N LYS A 404 -34.55 39.14 8.32
CA LYS A 404 -33.76 38.02 7.79
C LYS A 404 -34.62 36.77 7.82
N ASP A 405 -34.92 36.19 6.67
CA ASP A 405 -35.99 35.21 6.65
C ASP A 405 -35.51 33.75 6.83
N TYR A 406 -34.34 33.31 6.32
CA TYR A 406 -33.96 31.89 6.49
C TYR A 406 -32.46 31.61 6.52
N ARG A 407 -32.08 30.50 7.19
CA ARG A 407 -30.73 29.92 7.22
C ARG A 407 -30.76 28.49 6.69
N ILE A 408 -30.09 28.24 5.56
CA ILE A 408 -29.92 26.91 4.98
C ILE A 408 -28.51 26.43 5.31
N LEU A 409 -28.38 25.28 5.99
CA LEU A 409 -27.09 24.66 6.27
C LEU A 409 -26.73 23.64 5.19
N THR A 410 -25.52 23.72 4.66
CA THR A 410 -24.97 22.73 3.71
C THR A 410 -24.62 21.43 4.42
N GLN A 411 -24.44 20.34 3.65
CA GLN A 411 -23.62 19.23 4.14
C GLN A 411 -22.17 19.71 4.34
N PRO A 412 -21.46 19.15 5.33
CA PRO A 412 -20.08 19.51 5.58
C PRO A 412 -19.14 18.85 4.56
N LEU A 413 -18.13 19.58 4.11
CA LEU A 413 -17.03 19.09 3.29
C LEU A 413 -15.75 19.04 4.10
N TYR A 414 -14.98 17.97 3.96
CA TYR A 414 -13.68 17.86 4.60
C TYR A 414 -12.59 18.52 3.76
N PHE A 415 -11.73 19.30 4.41
CA PHE A 415 -10.49 19.79 3.82
C PHE A 415 -9.31 19.21 4.59
N TYR A 416 -8.35 18.66 3.85
CA TYR A 416 -7.07 18.17 4.34
C TYR A 416 -5.95 18.98 3.68
N THR A 417 -5.06 19.53 4.49
CA THR A 417 -3.87 20.31 4.09
C THR A 417 -2.74 19.41 3.64
#